data_AF-A0A3L6J7Y4-F1
#
_entry.id   AF-A0A3L6J7Y4-F1
#
_cell.length_a   1.000
_cell.length_b   1.000
_cell.length_c   1.000
_cell.angle_alpha   90.00
_cell.angle_beta   90.00
_cell.angle_gamma   90.00
#
_symmetry.space_group_name_H-M   'P 1'
#
loop_
_entity.id
_entity.type
_entity.pdbx_description
1 polymer ?
#
loop_
_entity_poly.entity_id
_entity_poly.type
_entity_poly.pdbx_seq_one_letter_code
_entity_poly.pdbx_strand_id
1 'polypeptide(L)'
;MSFRECLGIDGEEPPYTCDWCGKSEVQIVWSGNRHQYCSFKCFAAGSYRRITLISAIFILMTGIFLLILASTFQGNPSDPLLLPVFIVSLAILIGINMALAYTVFVGRFLRRERQVSELSKQSQ
;
A
#
# COMPACT_ATOMS: atom_id res chain seq x y z
N MET A 1 6.25 -36.96 8.82
CA MET A 1 6.51 -35.58 8.41
C MET A 1 7.27 -34.88 9.52
N SER A 2 8.48 -34.41 9.24
CA SER A 2 9.35 -33.83 10.26
C SER A 2 9.17 -32.31 10.35
N PHE A 3 9.38 -31.73 11.53
CA PHE A 3 9.28 -30.28 11.78
C PHE A 3 10.20 -29.43 10.87
N ARG A 4 11.27 -30.04 10.31
CA ARG A 4 12.19 -29.39 9.36
C ARG A 4 11.59 -29.17 7.97
N GLU A 5 10.74 -30.08 7.49
CA GLU A 5 10.03 -29.92 6.22
C GLU A 5 8.97 -28.81 6.29
N CYS A 6 8.39 -28.57 7.47
CA CYS A 6 7.49 -27.43 7.68
C CYS A 6 8.21 -26.08 7.73
N LEU A 7 9.54 -26.08 7.94
CA LEU A 7 10.36 -24.86 8.01
C LEU A 7 11.06 -24.52 6.69
N GLY A 8 10.95 -25.35 5.65
CA GLY A 8 11.49 -25.05 4.32
C GLY A 8 13.02 -24.94 4.26
N ILE A 9 13.75 -25.54 5.21
CA ILE A 9 15.20 -25.33 5.38
C ILE A 9 16.04 -26.07 4.31
N ASP A 10 15.49 -27.06 3.61
CA ASP A 10 16.23 -27.91 2.66
C ASP A 10 15.80 -27.70 1.18
N GLY A 11 15.17 -26.58 0.85
CA GLY A 11 14.86 -26.23 -0.54
C GLY A 11 15.87 -25.22 -1.07
N GLU A 12 16.63 -25.57 -2.11
CA GLU A 12 17.12 -24.57 -3.07
C GLU A 12 15.89 -23.89 -3.68
N GLU A 13 15.37 -22.88 -2.98
CA GLU A 13 14.33 -22.03 -3.52
C GLU A 13 14.90 -21.33 -4.76
N PRO A 14 14.20 -21.37 -5.92
CA PRO A 14 14.68 -20.72 -7.13
C PRO A 14 14.98 -19.25 -6.79
N PRO A 15 16.06 -18.65 -7.34
CA PRO A 15 16.49 -17.32 -6.95
C PRO A 15 15.32 -16.36 -7.13
N TYR A 16 14.74 -15.92 -6.01
CA TYR A 16 13.62 -15.00 -6.06
C TYR A 16 14.10 -13.73 -6.72
N THR A 17 13.43 -13.36 -7.81
CA THR A 17 13.72 -12.14 -8.56
C THR A 17 12.67 -11.10 -8.21
N CYS A 18 13.11 -9.87 -7.95
CA CYS A 18 12.18 -8.79 -7.71
C CYS A 18 11.46 -8.42 -9.02
N ASP A 19 10.14 -8.55 -9.06
CA ASP A 19 9.33 -8.26 -10.25
C ASP A 19 9.44 -6.80 -10.72
N TRP A 20 9.80 -5.89 -9.81
CA TRP A 20 9.99 -4.49 -10.17
C TRP A 20 11.40 -4.19 -10.65
N CYS A 21 12.43 -4.50 -9.86
CA CYS A 21 13.82 -4.09 -10.13
C CYS A 21 14.69 -5.16 -10.82
N GLY A 22 14.20 -6.40 -10.95
CA GLY A 22 14.92 -7.50 -11.59
C GLY A 22 16.08 -8.07 -10.76
N LYS A 23 16.30 -7.60 -9.52
CA LYS A 23 17.38 -8.08 -8.66
C LYS A 23 17.11 -9.52 -8.20
N SER A 24 18.06 -10.42 -8.44
CA SER A 24 18.09 -11.80 -7.93
C SER A 24 18.64 -11.86 -6.49
N GLU A 25 18.45 -13.00 -5.80
CA GLU A 25 18.99 -13.29 -4.47
C GLU A 25 18.46 -12.40 -3.34
N VAL A 26 17.14 -12.21 -3.29
CA VAL A 26 16.55 -11.37 -2.24
C VAL A 26 16.22 -12.19 -0.98
N GLN A 27 16.85 -11.83 0.15
CA GLN A 27 16.60 -12.45 1.47
C GLN A 27 15.29 -11.98 2.13
N ILE A 28 14.76 -10.81 1.76
CA ILE A 28 13.54 -10.24 2.34
C ILE A 28 12.52 -10.04 1.21
N VAL A 29 11.41 -10.78 1.30
CA VAL A 29 10.36 -10.78 0.28
C VAL A 29 9.13 -10.04 0.80
N TRP A 30 8.80 -8.91 0.17
CA TRP A 30 7.47 -8.34 0.23
C TRP A 30 6.61 -9.04 -0.83
N SER A 31 5.85 -10.04 -0.42
CA SER A 31 4.97 -10.83 -1.28
C SER A 31 3.56 -10.25 -1.32
N GLY A 32 2.99 -10.11 -2.51
CA GLY A 32 1.56 -9.88 -2.68
C GLY A 32 0.97 -10.96 -3.58
N ASN A 33 0.46 -12.06 -3.00
CA ASN A 33 -0.20 -13.26 -3.58
C ASN A 33 0.35 -13.93 -4.87
N ARG A 34 0.95 -13.17 -5.80
CA ARG A 34 1.56 -13.61 -7.06
C ARG A 34 2.83 -12.84 -7.43
N HIS A 35 3.13 -11.72 -6.77
CA HIS A 35 4.29 -10.88 -7.07
C HIS A 35 5.26 -10.81 -5.90
N GLN A 36 6.55 -10.82 -6.21
CA GLN A 36 7.63 -10.77 -5.23
C GLN A 36 8.44 -9.49 -5.39
N TYR A 37 8.59 -8.75 -4.29
CA TYR A 37 9.33 -7.50 -4.28
C TYR A 37 10.43 -7.53 -3.22
N CYS A 38 11.59 -6.94 -3.55
CA CYS A 38 12.71 -6.92 -2.63
C CYS A 38 12.63 -5.89 -1.50
N SER A 39 11.65 -4.98 -1.58
CA SER A 39 11.45 -3.92 -0.60
C SER A 39 10.05 -3.34 -0.75
N PHE A 40 9.58 -2.69 0.33
CA PHE A 40 8.36 -1.90 0.30
C PHE A 40 8.34 -0.86 -0.85
N LYS A 41 9.50 -0.24 -1.14
CA LYS A 41 9.67 0.69 -2.26
C LYS A 41 9.35 0.04 -3.61
N CYS A 42 9.88 -1.17 -3.85
CA CYS A 42 9.62 -1.92 -5.08
C CYS A 42 8.15 -2.40 -5.16
N PHE A 43 7.56 -2.80 -4.04
CA PHE A 43 6.13 -3.12 -3.96
C PHE A 43 5.27 -1.89 -4.33
N ALA A 44 5.53 -0.74 -3.73
CA ALA A 44 4.81 0.50 -4.00
C ALA A 44 4.90 0.92 -5.48
N ALA A 45 6.06 0.74 -6.11
CA ALA A 45 6.26 1.05 -7.52
C ALA A 45 5.62 0.02 -8.48
N GLY A 46 5.77 -1.28 -8.17
CA GLY A 46 5.22 -2.37 -8.98
C GLY A 46 3.70 -2.43 -8.93
N SER A 47 3.12 -2.32 -7.74
CA SER A 47 1.67 -2.34 -7.52
C SER A 47 1.00 -0.95 -7.58
N TYR A 48 1.70 0.07 -8.08
CA TYR A 48 1.25 1.47 -8.09
C TYR A 48 -0.19 1.67 -8.58
N ARG A 49 -0.58 1.04 -9.72
CA ARG A 49 -1.93 1.21 -10.30
C ARG A 49 -3.02 0.65 -9.36
N ARG A 50 -2.77 -0.53 -8.77
CA ARG A 50 -3.70 -1.17 -7.83
C ARG A 50 -3.81 -0.36 -6.54
N ILE A 51 -2.67 0.06 -5.99
CA ILE A 51 -2.62 0.87 -4.76
C ILE A 51 -3.30 2.23 -4.97
N THR A 52 -3.11 2.86 -6.13
CA THR A 52 -3.78 4.13 -6.48
C THR A 52 -5.31 3.96 -6.53
N LEU A 53 -5.80 2.87 -7.13
CA LEU A 53 -7.24 2.56 -7.14
C LEU A 53 -7.78 2.32 -5.73
N ILE A 54 -7.08 1.54 -4.90
CA ILE A 54 -7.47 1.31 -3.50
C ILE A 54 -7.51 2.65 -2.74
N SER A 55 -6.49 3.49 -2.89
CA SER A 55 -6.44 4.81 -2.27
C SER A 55 -7.61 5.69 -2.70
N ALA A 56 -7.98 5.70 -3.99
CA ALA A 56 -9.12 6.46 -4.49
C ALA A 56 -10.46 5.98 -3.89
N ILE A 57 -10.64 4.66 -3.77
CA ILE A 57 -11.83 4.07 -3.14
C ILE A 57 -11.90 4.46 -1.66
N PHE A 58 -10.78 4.40 -0.93
CA PHE A 58 -10.74 4.80 0.48
C PHE A 58 -11.06 6.29 0.69
N ILE A 59 -10.57 7.17 -0.19
CA ILE A 59 -10.92 8.60 -0.17
C ILE A 59 -12.42 8.78 -0.38
N LEU A 60 -13.00 8.09 -1.37
CA LEU A 60 -14.43 8.15 -1.65
C LEU A 60 -15.27 7.64 -0.46
N MET A 61 -14.88 6.52 0.14
CA MET A 61 -15.51 5.99 1.36
C MET A 61 -15.44 6.96 2.52
N THR A 62 -14.32 7.66 2.69
CA THR A 62 -14.14 8.69 3.73
C THR A 62 -15.07 9.88 3.47
N GLY A 63 -15.25 10.28 2.21
CA GLY A 63 -16.23 11.31 1.82
C GLY A 63 -17.67 10.91 2.15
N ILE A 64 -18.07 9.67 1.84
CA ILE A 64 -19.40 9.15 2.20
C ILE A 64 -19.59 9.14 3.72
N PHE A 65 -18.59 8.71 4.47
CA PHE A 65 -18.63 8.71 5.93
C PHE A 65 -18.84 10.11 6.51
N LEU A 66 -18.17 11.12 5.95
CA LEU A 66 -18.37 12.53 6.35
C LEU A 66 -19.77 13.05 6.02
N LEU A 67 -20.37 12.63 4.91
CA LEU A 67 -21.75 12.99 4.58
C LEU A 67 -22.75 12.39 5.57
N ILE A 68 -22.57 11.11 5.94
CA ILE A 68 -23.39 10.44 6.96
C ILE A 68 -23.24 11.16 8.31
N LEU A 69 -22.01 11.50 8.67
CA LEU A 69 -21.71 12.25 9.89
C LEU A 69 -22.48 13.58 9.94
N ALA A 70 -22.40 14.37 8.86
CA ALA A 70 -23.08 15.65 8.76
C ALA A 70 -24.61 15.49 8.89
N SER A 71 -25.20 14.47 8.23
CA SER A 71 -26.64 14.20 8.32
C SER A 71 -27.08 13.78 9.72
N THR A 72 -26.25 13.00 10.43
CA THR A 72 -26.55 12.52 11.78
C THR A 72 -26.50 13.65 12.80
N PHE A 73 -25.51 14.55 12.67
CA PHE A 73 -25.40 15.75 13.52
C PHE A 73 -26.57 16.72 13.35
N GLN A 74 -27.13 16.83 12.14
CA GLN A 74 -28.32 17.64 11.90
C GLN A 74 -29.58 17.05 12.54
N GLY A 75 -29.70 15.71 12.56
CA GLY A 75 -30.87 15.02 13.10
C GLY A 75 -30.90 14.91 14.63
N ASN A 76 -29.74 14.66 15.27
CA ASN A 76 -29.63 14.43 16.71
C ASN A 76 -28.35 15.07 17.28
N PRO A 77 -28.33 16.40 17.51
CA PRO A 77 -27.12 17.11 17.95
C PRO A 77 -26.74 16.85 19.42
N SER A 78 -27.61 16.23 20.22
CA SER A 78 -27.50 16.14 21.67
C SER A 78 -27.01 14.78 22.20
N ASP A 79 -26.64 13.83 21.34
CA ASP A 79 -26.12 12.55 21.79
C ASP A 79 -24.61 12.65 22.15
N PRO A 80 -24.25 12.52 23.44
CA PRO A 80 -22.86 12.71 23.90
C PRO A 80 -21.92 11.57 23.49
N LEU A 81 -22.44 10.40 23.09
CA LEU A 81 -21.64 9.25 22.68
C LEU A 81 -21.29 9.25 21.19
N LEU A 82 -22.11 9.90 20.35
CA LEU A 82 -21.89 9.94 18.90
C LEU A 82 -20.59 10.70 18.54
N LEU A 83 -20.38 11.87 19.13
CA LEU A 83 -19.22 12.73 18.83
C LEU A 83 -17.84 12.05 19.04
N PRO A 84 -17.54 11.42 20.19
CA PRO A 84 -16.24 10.77 20.39
C PRO A 84 -16.03 9.55 19.46
N VAL A 85 -17.07 8.75 19.21
CA VAL A 85 -16.99 7.60 18.29
C VAL A 85 -16.65 8.06 16.87
N PHE A 86 -17.25 9.16 16.42
CA PHE A 86 -16.98 9.72 15.11
C PHE A 86 -15.57 10.31 15.00
N ILE A 87 -15.09 11.02 16.02
CA ILE A 87 -13.72 11.57 16.03
C ILE A 87 -12.68 10.46 15.92
N VAL A 88 -12.82 9.39 16.71
CA VAL A 88 -11.90 8.25 16.67
C VAL A 88 -11.96 7.54 15.31
N SER A 89 -13.17 7.30 14.79
CA SER A 89 -13.35 6.67 13.48
C SER A 89 -12.74 7.50 12.36
N LEU A 90 -12.91 8.82 12.40
CA LEU A 90 -12.34 9.73 11.42
C LEU A 90 -10.81 9.78 11.51
N ALA A 91 -10.23 9.79 12.71
CA ALA A 91 -8.79 9.75 12.90
C ALA A 91 -8.16 8.47 12.31
N ILE A 92 -8.80 7.31 12.52
CA ILE A 92 -8.37 6.03 11.94
C ILE A 92 -8.45 6.08 10.40
N LEU A 93 -9.57 6.57 9.85
CA LEU A 93 -9.75 6.70 8.40
C LEU A 93 -8.70 7.63 7.79
N ILE A 94 -8.44 8.78 8.40
CA ILE A 94 -7.40 9.72 7.94
C ILE A 94 -6.02 9.04 7.99
N GLY A 95 -5.70 8.31 9.06
CA GLY A 95 -4.45 7.57 9.17
C GLY A 95 -4.26 6.55 8.05
N ILE A 96 -5.31 5.78 7.72
CA ILE A 96 -5.29 4.82 6.61
C ILE A 96 -5.11 5.52 5.26
N ASN A 97 -5.84 6.62 5.01
CA ASN A 97 -5.70 7.39 3.78
C ASN A 97 -4.31 7.99 3.64
N MET A 98 -3.71 8.48 4.72
CA MET A 98 -2.34 9.00 4.72
C MET A 98 -1.32 7.90 4.40
N ALA A 99 -1.47 6.71 4.99
CA ALA A 99 -0.61 5.57 4.69
C ALA A 99 -0.71 5.16 3.21
N LEU A 100 -1.93 5.08 2.67
CA LEU A 100 -2.16 4.77 1.25
C LEU A 100 -1.61 5.88 0.34
N ALA A 101 -1.87 7.14 0.64
CA ALA A 101 -1.34 8.28 -0.11
C ALA A 101 0.20 8.28 -0.12
N TYR A 102 0.83 7.96 1.01
CA TYR A 102 2.28 7.81 1.10
C TYR A 102 2.80 6.68 0.19
N THR A 103 2.14 5.53 0.18
CA THR A 103 2.52 4.41 -0.71
C THR A 103 2.42 4.80 -2.20
N VAL A 104 1.36 5.53 -2.58
CA VAL A 104 1.18 6.07 -3.94
C VAL A 104 2.28 7.08 -4.26
N PHE A 105 2.59 7.98 -3.34
CA PHE A 105 3.64 8.99 -3.51
C PHE A 105 5.00 8.34 -3.77
N VAL A 106 5.40 7.37 -2.93
CA VAL A 106 6.66 6.61 -3.10
C VAL A 106 6.67 5.86 -4.44
N GLY A 107 5.57 5.20 -4.80
CA GLY A 107 5.47 4.49 -6.08
C GLY A 107 5.62 5.42 -7.29
N ARG A 108 5.03 6.63 -7.24
CA ARG A 108 5.15 7.64 -8.30
C ARG A 108 6.58 8.18 -8.40
N PHE A 109 7.22 8.45 -7.27
CA PHE A 109 8.59 8.97 -7.22
C PHE A 109 9.57 8.00 -7.88
N LEU A 110 9.54 6.72 -7.50
CA LEU A 110 10.44 5.70 -8.05
C LEU A 110 10.21 5.43 -9.55
N ARG A 111 8.96 5.51 -10.01
CA ARG A 111 8.65 5.42 -11.45
C ARG A 111 9.25 6.57 -12.25
N ARG A 112 9.24 7.79 -11.70
CA ARG A 112 9.89 8.95 -12.34
C ARG A 112 11.41 8.77 -12.41
N GLU A 113 12.04 8.33 -11.32
CA GLU A 113 13.50 8.09 -11.30
C GLU A 113 13.92 7.06 -12.36
N ARG A 114 13.16 5.96 -12.52
CA ARG A 114 13.44 4.96 -13.55
C ARG A 114 13.34 5.54 -14.96
N GLN A 115 12.29 6.31 -15.26
CA GLN A 115 12.12 6.95 -16.57
C GLN A 115 13.27 7.91 -16.89
N VAL A 116 13.70 8.71 -15.92
CA VAL A 116 14.85 9.62 -16.09
C VAL A 116 16.14 8.84 -16.35
N SER A 117 16.36 7.75 -15.61
CA SER A 117 17.54 6.89 -15.77
C SER A 117 17.57 6.20 -17.15
N GLU A 118 16.42 5.77 -17.66
CA GLU A 118 16.29 5.17 -19.00
C GLU A 118 16.57 6.21 -20.11
N LEU A 119 16.04 7.43 -19.97
CA LEU A 119 16.31 8.53 -20.90
C LEU A 119 17.80 8.90 -20.95
N SER A 120 18.48 8.95 -19.79
CA SER A 120 19.93 9.26 -19.75
C SER A 120 20.80 8.21 -20.45
N LYS A 121 20.35 6.95 -20.51
CA LYS A 121 21.05 5.87 -21.20
C LYS A 121 20.87 5.91 -22.72
N GLN A 122 19.80 6.53 -23.21
CA GLN A 122 19.54 6.69 -24.64
C GLN A 122 20.28 7.89 -25.25
N SER A 123 20.75 8.83 -24.42
CA SER A 123 21.53 10.00 -24.85
C SER A 123 23.04 9.77 -24.91
N GLN A 124 23.51 8.55 -24.60
CA GLN A 124 24.91 8.12 -24.72
C GLN A 124 25.05 7.14 -25.88
#